data_AF-A0A922SCX4-F1
#
_entry.id   AF-A0A922SCX4-F1
#
_cell.length_a   1.000
_cell.length_b   1.000
_cell.length_c   1.000
_cell.angle_alpha   90.00
_cell.angle_beta   90.00
_cell.angle_gamma   90.00
#
_symmetry.space_group_name_H-M   'P 1'
#
loop_
_entity.id
_entity.type
_entity.pdbx_description
1 polymer ?
#
loop_
_entity_poly.entity_id
_entity_poly.type
_entity_poly.pdbx_seq_one_letter_code
_entity_poly.pdbx_strand_id
1 'polypeptide(L)' 'MQNTRFLGSGVPGKRVGYMPQEIALYGEFTIKETMMYFGWIFGMETKEIVDRLRFLLDFLDLPSENRMVKNLR' A
#
# COMPACT_ATOMS: atom_id res chain seq x y z
N MET A 1 36.03 -2.22 -20.38
CA MET A 1 35.32 -3.51 -20.18
C MET A 1 35.59 -3.92 -18.74
N GLN A 2 34.68 -4.07 -17.78
CA GLN A 2 33.25 -4.39 -17.79
C GLN A 2 32.52 -3.61 -16.68
N ASN A 3 31.23 -3.43 -16.90
CA ASN A 3 30.27 -2.66 -16.11
C ASN A 3 29.46 -3.64 -15.25
N THR A 4 29.67 -3.68 -13.94
CA THR A 4 28.81 -4.45 -13.01
C THR A 4 27.78 -3.51 -12.40
N ARG A 5 26.67 -3.32 -13.14
CA ARG A 5 25.45 -2.69 -12.63
C ARG A 5 24.85 -3.60 -11.57
N PHE A 6 24.96 -3.21 -10.31
CA PHE A 6 24.10 -3.72 -9.25
C PHE A 6 22.67 -3.25 -9.55
N LEU A 7 21.86 -4.09 -10.18
CA LEU A 7 20.41 -3.91 -10.28
C LEU A 7 19.78 -4.30 -8.92
N GLY A 8 20.09 -3.53 -7.88
CA GLY A 8 19.14 -3.35 -6.78
C GLY A 8 17.91 -2.65 -7.33
N SER A 9 16.77 -2.69 -6.64
CA SER A 9 15.45 -2.16 -7.09
C SER A 9 15.43 -0.68 -7.56
N GLY A 10 16.55 0.04 -7.56
CA GLY A 10 16.69 1.40 -8.10
C GLY A 10 16.12 2.47 -7.17
N VAL A 11 15.82 2.13 -5.91
CA VAL A 11 15.16 3.05 -4.99
C VAL A 11 16.05 3.46 -3.80
N PRO A 12 16.87 4.51 -3.93
CA PRO A 12 17.41 5.25 -2.78
C PRO A 12 16.44 6.38 -2.35
N GLY A 13 16.06 6.40 -1.07
CA GLY A 13 15.41 7.53 -0.37
C GLY A 13 13.93 7.83 -0.69
N LYS A 14 13.17 8.25 0.34
CA LYS A 14 11.79 8.81 0.36
C LYS A 14 10.65 8.07 -0.37
N ARG A 15 10.92 7.00 -1.13
CA ARG A 15 9.92 6.25 -1.92
C ARG A 15 9.49 4.92 -1.30
N VAL A 16 9.92 4.65 -0.08
CA VAL A 16 9.49 3.49 0.72
C VAL A 16 8.82 4.04 1.97
N GLY A 17 7.53 3.77 2.13
CA GLY A 17 6.79 4.09 3.35
C GLY A 17 6.97 2.96 4.36
N TYR A 18 7.35 3.30 5.60
CA TYR A 18 7.28 2.35 6.72
C TYR A 18 5.91 2.50 7.38
N MET A 19 5.17 1.38 7.47
CA MET A 19 3.89 1.33 8.17
C MET A 19 4.07 0.57 9.49
N PRO A 20 4.24 1.27 10.63
CA PRO A 20 4.33 0.62 11.93
C PRO A 20 3.04 -0.13 12.25
N GLN A 21 3.16 -1.42 12.59
CA GLN A 21 2.02 -2.28 12.91
C GLN A 21 1.44 -2.02 14.33
N GLU A 22 2.19 -1.33 15.18
CA GLU A 22 1.87 -1.12 16.60
C GLU A 22 0.91 0.05 16.87
N ILE A 23 0.71 0.95 15.89
CA ILE A 23 -0.25 2.05 16.03
C ILE A 23 -1.64 1.54 15.67
N ALA A 24 -2.58 1.68 16.60
CA ALA A 24 -3.88 1.00 16.70
C ALA A 24 -4.88 1.11 15.50
N LEU A 25 -4.49 1.64 14.34
CA LEU A 25 -5.37 1.90 13.19
C LEU A 25 -5.76 0.63 12.40
N TYR A 26 -4.95 -0.44 12.45
CA TYR A 26 -5.22 -1.67 11.68
C TYR A 26 -6.47 -2.44 12.14
N GLY A 27 -6.89 -2.28 13.39
CA GLY A 27 -7.96 -3.07 13.98
C GLY A 27 -9.35 -2.72 13.46
N GLU A 28 -9.55 -1.48 13.04
CA GLU A 28 -10.90 -0.93 12.84
C GLU A 28 -11.18 -0.55 11.37
N PHE A 29 -10.18 -0.61 10.49
CA PHE A 29 -10.35 -0.27 9.08
C PHE A 29 -10.51 -1.48 8.18
N THR A 30 -11.36 -1.31 7.18
CA THR A 30 -11.41 -2.14 5.97
C THR A 30 -10.17 -1.89 5.10
N ILE A 31 -9.94 -2.80 4.14
CA ILE A 31 -8.87 -2.64 3.14
C ILE A 31 -9.03 -1.29 2.42
N LYS A 32 -10.26 -0.96 2.01
CA LYS A 32 -10.59 0.30 1.34
C LYS A 32 -10.23 1.51 2.22
N GLU A 33 -10.71 1.54 3.46
CA GLU A 33 -10.47 2.66 4.37
C GLU A 33 -8.99 2.84 4.66
N THR A 34 -8.24 1.74 4.78
CA THR A 34 -6.79 1.76 4.94
C THR A 34 -6.11 2.43 3.74
N MET A 35 -6.48 2.04 2.53
CA MET A 35 -5.95 2.63 1.30
C MET A 35 -6.32 4.11 1.14
N MET A 36 -7.55 4.48 1.48
CA MET A 36 -8.00 5.88 1.51
C MET A 36 -7.21 6.71 2.52
N TYR A 37 -7.08 6.22 3.75
CA TYR A 37 -6.38 6.90 4.84
C TYR A 37 -4.93 7.21 4.47
N PHE A 38 -4.16 6.19 4.08
CA PHE A 38 -2.76 6.40 3.71
C PHE A 38 -2.61 7.20 2.41
N GLY A 39 -3.45 6.93 1.41
CA GLY A 39 -3.43 7.68 0.16
C GLY A 39 -3.60 9.18 0.37
N TRP A 40 -4.54 9.60 1.24
CA TRP A 40 -4.72 11.00 1.57
C TRP A 40 -3.54 11.59 2.37
N ILE A 41 -2.97 10.85 3.32
CA ILE A 41 -1.75 11.28 4.05
C ILE A 41 -0.59 11.54 3.07
N PHE A 42 -0.48 10.73 2.03
CA PHE A 42 0.52 10.90 0.97
C PHE A 42 0.13 11.92 -0.10
N GLY A 43 -1.01 12.61 0.04
CA GLY A 43 -1.44 13.67 -0.87
C GLY A 43 -2.02 13.18 -2.20
N MET A 44 -2.46 11.92 -2.27
CA MET A 44 -3.09 11.36 -3.47
C MET A 44 -4.55 11.83 -3.60
N GLU A 45 -4.99 12.01 -4.84
CA GLU A 45 -6.40 12.23 -5.13
C GLU A 45 -7.21 10.94 -4.91
N THR A 46 -8.45 11.07 -4.43
CA THR A 46 -9.36 9.93 -4.20
C THR A 46 -9.47 9.02 -5.44
N LYS A 47 -9.50 9.59 -6.65
CA LYS A 47 -9.55 8.81 -7.89
C LYS A 47 -8.31 7.93 -8.05
N GLU A 48 -7.12 8.48 -7.81
CA GLU A 48 -5.86 7.74 -7.89
C GLU A 48 -5.83 6.60 -6.87
N ILE A 49 -6.33 6.84 -5.66
CA ILE A 49 -6.41 5.81 -4.60
C ILE A 49 -7.32 4.66 -5.05
N VAL A 50 -8.49 4.96 -5.61
CA VAL A 50 -9.45 3.95 -6.09
C VAL A 50 -8.86 3.13 -7.23
N ASP A 51 -8.17 3.76 -8.17
CA ASP A 51 -7.53 3.07 -9.29
C ASP A 51 -6.41 2.13 -8.80
N ARG A 52 -5.58 2.59 -7.85
CA ARG A 52 -4.55 1.75 -7.23
C ARG A 52 -5.14 0.64 -6.36
N LEU A 53 -6.21 0.90 -5.62
CA LEU A 53 -6.91 -0.11 -4.82
C LEU A 53 -7.37 -1.26 -5.72
N ARG A 54 -8.05 -0.96 -6.85
CA ARG A 54 -8.50 -1.99 -7.80
C ARG A 54 -7.34 -2.83 -8.32
N PHE A 55 -6.26 -2.18 -8.74
CA PHE A 55 -5.06 -2.89 -9.19
C PHE A 55 -4.48 -3.80 -8.10
N LEU A 56 -4.37 -3.30 -6.87
CA LEU A 56 -3.77 -4.05 -5.76
C LEU A 56 -4.66 -5.18 -5.26
N LEU A 57 -5.99 -5.03 -5.32
CA LEU A 57 -6.91 -6.12 -4.98
C LEU A 57 -6.71 -7.32 -5.89
N ASP A 58 -6.58 -7.09 -7.20
CA ASP A 58 -6.33 -8.13 -8.19
C ASP A 58 -4.91 -8.69 -8.09
N PHE A 59 -3.91 -7.81 -8.06
CA PHE A 59 -2.49 -8.19 -8.04
C PHE A 59 -2.10 -9.03 -6.81
N LEU A 60 -2.70 -8.74 -5.65
CA LEU A 60 -2.42 -9.42 -4.39
C LEU A 60 -3.44 -10.51 -4.06
N ASP A 61 -4.40 -10.79 -4.95
CA ASP A 61 -5.53 -11.71 -4.74
C ASP A 61 -6.24 -11.46 -3.40
N LEU A 62 -6.51 -10.19 -3.12
CA LEU A 62 -7.14 -9.79 -1.87
C LEU A 62 -8.65 -10.03 -1.90
N PRO A 63 -9.24 -10.36 -0.74
CA PRO A 63 -10.69 -10.44 -0.60
C PRO A 63 -11.34 -9.06 -0.77
N SER A 64 -12.67 -9.01 -0.72
CA SER A 64 -13.45 -7.78 -0.85
C SER A 64 -12.85 -6.59 -0.10
N GLU A 65 -12.83 -5.42 -0.75
CA GLU A 65 -12.33 -4.16 -0.20
C GLU A 65 -12.99 -3.74 1.13
N ASN A 66 -14.18 -4.28 1.42
CA ASN A 66 -14.94 -4.06 2.66
C ASN A 66 -14.52 -5.01 3.81
N ARG A 67 -13.59 -5.95 3.58
CA ARG A 67 -13.06 -6.82 4.64
C ARG A 67 -12.16 -6.02 5.56
N MET A 68 -12.31 -6.21 6.86
CA MET A 68 -11.41 -5.61 7.85
C MET A 68 -9.98 -6.14 7.68
N VAL A 69 -8.98 -5.25 7.77
CA VAL A 69 -7.57 -5.62 7.58
C VAL A 69 -7.11 -6.61 8.66
N LYS A 70 -7.60 -6.50 9.90
CA LYS A 70 -7.34 -7.47 10.98
C LYS A 70 -7.78 -8.91 10.68
N ASN A 71 -8.65 -9.09 9.68
CA ASN A 71 -9.16 -10.40 9.28
C ASN A 71 -8.40 -10.99 8.09
N LEU A 72 -7.34 -10.34 7.59
CA LEU A 72 -6.41 -10.93 6.62
C LEU A 72 -5.49 -11.89 7.39
N ARG A 73 -5.48 -13.16 7.00
CA ARG A 73 -4.66 -14.22 7.58
C ARG A 73 -3.77 -14.81 6.51
#